data_AF-A0A8J9VFQ6-F1
#
_entry.id   AF-A0A8J9VFQ6-F1
#
_cell.length_a   1.000
_cell.length_b   1.000
_cell.length_c   1.000
_cell.angle_alpha   90.00
_cell.angle_beta   90.00
_cell.angle_gamma   90.00
#
_symmetry.space_group_name_H-M   'P 1'
#
loop_
_entity.id
_entity.type
_entity.pdbx_description
1 polymer ?
#
loop_
_entity_poly.entity_id
_entity_poly.type
_entity_poly.pdbx_seq_one_letter_code
_entity_poly.pdbx_strand_id
1 'polypeptide(L)'
;MPPAGLEPATAGTAKSVLREFLERMKFLCLWAVLAFTSVYARTATRQQSVSPQITSLSDKDARSKAKVHPAFKNAGQNAGLEIWRINNFEPEVVPAADIGKFYKGDSYIVLKTTADKKKNLSWDIHYWIGSESSQDEAGAAAILTVGLDDKFDGKAIQHRESMGYESSQFLGYFPGKVVRYLDGGNASGFKHVETNPGAEKRLFQVKGKKNIRVRQVDPLISSMNRGDVFILDINNDILVYVGEKAKNVEKLKAISVANQIRDQDHNGRGKVEIIDQYSSDADVQKFFTNLGSGAKDLVPEDTAGGDDQTFEKNEEKSVILSEVSESSGKIKITPLSAPFKQEQLKPQETYILDTVSGSIYVWVGKQASPKEKSEAMAKAEQYLASKNYPSWVHVAKIPQGTEPAIFKQYFATWKDVGMSHSRLVRSIDNSDLQELEEDTKTYLYEVTKSSNGIQFNLIPDFRQVDLQQDQSYILETNTNVFLWYGKEVPREEVKTWQPIVSSYMKSRPLTTFDKRRSVTKQGLEPTEFLRAFAKWDPDMWLKQSVYEREREEVLRNNEIRDTK
;
A
#
# COMPACT_ATOMS: atom_id res chain seq x y z
N MET A 1 -32.13 -52.92 72.89
CA MET A 1 -30.99 -52.03 73.19
C MET A 1 -30.75 -51.15 71.97
N PRO A 2 -30.87 -49.81 72.10
CA PRO A 2 -30.80 -48.88 70.97
C PRO A 2 -29.36 -48.46 70.62
N PRO A 3 -29.12 -47.84 69.44
CA PRO A 3 -27.82 -47.32 69.03
C PRO A 3 -27.51 -45.96 69.69
N ALA A 4 -26.23 -45.72 69.96
CA ALA A 4 -25.71 -44.48 70.52
C ALA A 4 -25.70 -43.35 69.48
N GLY A 5 -26.26 -42.19 69.85
CA GLY A 5 -26.16 -40.93 69.12
C GLY A 5 -24.88 -40.17 69.48
N LEU A 6 -24.35 -39.43 68.51
CA LEU A 6 -23.35 -38.38 68.69
C LEU A 6 -23.79 -37.11 67.95
N GLU A 7 -23.47 -36.00 68.61
CA GLU A 7 -23.99 -34.63 68.53
C GLU A 7 -23.61 -33.77 67.29
N PRO A 8 -24.24 -32.58 67.14
CA PRO A 8 -24.18 -31.75 65.92
C PRO A 8 -22.98 -30.82 65.85
N ALA A 9 -22.45 -30.61 64.64
CA ALA A 9 -21.46 -29.57 64.35
C ALA A 9 -22.11 -28.17 64.34
N THR A 10 -21.47 -27.25 65.06
CA THR A 10 -21.93 -25.93 65.49
C THR A 10 -22.10 -24.90 64.36
N ALA A 11 -23.12 -24.04 64.50
CA ALA A 11 -23.50 -22.94 63.61
C ALA A 11 -22.52 -21.73 63.57
N GLY A 12 -21.25 -21.93 63.98
CA GLY A 12 -20.24 -20.86 64.07
C GLY A 12 -19.51 -20.58 62.75
N THR A 13 -19.33 -21.60 61.90
CA THR A 13 -18.45 -21.51 60.72
C THR A 13 -19.12 -20.83 59.53
N ALA A 14 -20.44 -20.97 59.37
CA ALA A 14 -21.19 -20.35 58.27
C ALA A 14 -21.32 -18.82 58.41
N LYS A 15 -21.42 -18.29 59.65
CA LYS A 15 -21.49 -16.83 59.88
C LYS A 15 -20.16 -16.11 59.66
N SER A 16 -19.03 -16.81 59.87
CA SER A 16 -17.68 -16.29 59.60
C SER A 16 -17.45 -16.09 58.10
N VAL A 17 -17.74 -17.13 57.31
CA VAL A 17 -17.58 -17.10 55.84
C VAL A 17 -18.52 -16.09 55.19
N LEU A 18 -19.76 -15.96 55.68
CA LEU A 18 -20.70 -14.97 55.17
C LEU A 18 -20.29 -13.53 55.51
N ARG A 19 -19.67 -13.29 56.68
CA ARG A 19 -19.13 -11.97 57.06
C ARG A 19 -17.95 -11.58 56.19
N GLU A 20 -17.05 -12.52 55.90
CA GLU A 20 -15.88 -12.26 55.07
C GLU A 20 -16.27 -12.02 53.60
N PHE A 21 -17.32 -12.71 53.12
CA PHE A 21 -17.89 -12.47 51.78
C PHE A 21 -18.59 -11.11 51.68
N LEU A 22 -19.33 -10.70 52.72
CA LEU A 22 -19.97 -9.38 52.80
C LEU A 22 -18.97 -8.22 52.96
N GLU A 23 -17.87 -8.42 53.68
CA GLU A 23 -16.75 -7.44 53.76
C GLU A 23 -16.07 -7.26 52.39
N ARG A 24 -15.81 -8.34 51.66
CA ARG A 24 -15.23 -8.28 50.30
C ARG A 24 -16.18 -7.62 49.29
N MET A 25 -17.50 -7.83 49.41
CA MET A 25 -18.50 -7.11 48.61
C MET A 25 -18.57 -5.61 48.95
N LYS A 26 -18.40 -5.23 50.22
CA LYS A 26 -18.34 -3.81 50.61
C LYS A 26 -17.10 -3.12 50.06
N PHE A 27 -15.95 -3.81 50.02
CA PHE A 27 -14.74 -3.30 49.36
C PHE A 27 -14.90 -3.19 47.83
N LEU A 28 -15.59 -4.13 47.17
CA LEU A 28 -15.93 -4.02 45.75
C LEU A 28 -16.86 -2.84 45.46
N CYS A 29 -17.86 -2.61 46.31
CA CYS A 29 -18.78 -1.47 46.18
C CYS A 29 -18.11 -0.13 46.49
N LEU A 30 -17.17 -0.05 47.44
CA LEU A 30 -16.41 1.18 47.72
C LEU A 30 -15.47 1.54 46.56
N TRP A 31 -14.86 0.56 45.89
CA TRP A 31 -14.08 0.77 44.68
C TRP A 31 -14.96 1.18 43.49
N ALA A 32 -16.18 0.64 43.38
CA ALA A 32 -17.15 1.08 42.38
C ALA A 32 -17.61 2.53 42.60
N VAL A 33 -17.78 2.99 43.85
CA VAL A 33 -18.20 4.37 44.16
C VAL A 33 -17.05 5.38 44.02
N LEU A 34 -15.79 4.99 44.28
CA LEU A 34 -14.60 5.82 43.99
C LEU A 34 -14.26 5.85 42.48
N ALA A 35 -14.59 4.79 41.73
CA ALA A 35 -14.53 4.80 40.28
C ALA A 35 -15.65 5.64 39.63
N PHE A 36 -16.80 5.83 40.31
CA PHE A 36 -17.89 6.68 39.82
C PHE A 36 -17.81 8.15 40.25
N THR A 37 -16.98 8.51 41.24
CA THR A 37 -16.78 9.90 41.69
C THR A 37 -15.52 10.57 41.13
N SER A 38 -14.69 9.85 40.38
CA SER A 38 -13.57 10.42 39.59
C SER A 38 -13.92 10.65 38.11
N VAL A 39 -15.16 10.39 37.70
CA VAL A 39 -15.65 10.58 36.31
C VAL A 39 -16.40 11.92 36.10
N TYR A 40 -16.59 12.74 37.14
CA TYR A 40 -17.17 14.07 37.00
C TYR A 40 -16.32 15.15 37.69
N ALA A 41 -15.22 15.53 37.04
CA ALA A 41 -14.68 16.90 37.01
C ALA A 41 -13.33 16.94 36.25
N ARG A 42 -13.32 16.43 35.01
CA ARG A 42 -12.54 17.08 33.97
C ARG A 42 -13.56 17.50 32.93
N THR A 43 -13.96 18.77 32.99
CA THR A 43 -14.37 19.50 31.79
C THR A 43 -13.17 19.46 30.84
N ALA A 44 -13.00 18.32 30.17
CA ALA A 44 -12.40 18.30 28.87
C ALA A 44 -13.33 19.17 28.05
N THR A 45 -12.91 20.41 27.82
CA THR A 45 -13.38 21.17 26.67
C THR A 45 -13.19 20.21 25.52
N ARG A 46 -14.29 19.56 25.09
CA ARG A 46 -14.31 18.72 23.90
C ARG A 46 -13.92 19.68 22.80
N GLN A 47 -12.63 19.72 22.47
CA GLN A 47 -12.18 20.38 21.26
C GLN A 47 -12.99 19.71 20.17
N GLN A 48 -13.84 20.51 19.53
CA GLN A 48 -14.41 20.12 18.25
C GLN A 48 -13.23 19.63 17.44
N SER A 49 -13.35 18.42 16.90
CA SER A 49 -12.45 17.96 15.86
C SER A 49 -12.46 19.07 14.83
N VAL A 50 -11.36 19.84 14.74
CA VAL A 50 -11.15 20.70 13.60
C VAL A 50 -10.80 19.72 12.49
N SER A 51 -11.84 19.12 11.91
CA SER A 51 -11.74 18.69 10.52
C SER A 51 -11.20 19.92 9.79
N PRO A 52 -10.17 19.81 8.96
CA PRO A 52 -9.84 20.88 8.05
C PRO A 52 -11.13 21.16 7.28
N GLN A 53 -11.83 22.22 7.64
CA GLN A 53 -12.79 22.80 6.74
C GLN A 53 -11.91 23.35 5.64
N ILE A 54 -11.72 22.55 4.58
CA ILE A 54 -11.54 23.11 3.25
C ILE A 54 -12.65 24.13 3.16
N THR A 55 -12.30 25.41 3.24
CA THR A 55 -13.25 26.52 3.14
C THR A 55 -13.81 26.45 1.73
N SER A 56 -14.87 25.65 1.63
CA SER A 56 -15.76 25.41 0.52
C SER A 56 -15.11 25.33 -0.86
N LEU A 57 -14.91 24.11 -1.34
CA LEU A 57 -15.08 23.78 -2.77
C LEU A 57 -16.47 24.22 -3.32
N SER A 58 -17.38 24.65 -2.45
CA SER A 58 -18.67 25.29 -2.76
C SER A 58 -18.62 26.83 -2.85
N ASP A 59 -17.44 27.46 -2.75
CA ASP A 59 -17.28 28.88 -3.08
C ASP A 59 -17.49 29.07 -4.59
N LYS A 60 -18.74 29.39 -4.95
CA LYS A 60 -19.15 29.62 -6.33
C LYS A 60 -18.32 30.71 -7.00
N ASP A 61 -17.82 31.68 -6.24
CA ASP A 61 -17.06 32.79 -6.78
C ASP A 61 -15.65 32.36 -7.14
N ALA A 62 -15.00 31.58 -6.27
CA ALA A 62 -13.68 31.00 -6.55
C ALA A 62 -13.72 30.07 -7.79
N ARG A 63 -14.74 29.22 -7.90
CA ARG A 63 -14.94 28.33 -9.05
C ARG A 63 -15.25 29.09 -10.34
N SER A 64 -16.09 30.12 -10.27
CA SER A 64 -16.43 30.95 -11.42
C SER A 64 -15.21 31.71 -11.93
N LYS A 65 -14.35 32.22 -11.04
CA LYS A 65 -13.06 32.83 -11.39
C LYS A 65 -12.11 31.82 -12.04
N ALA A 66 -11.99 30.61 -11.47
CA ALA A 66 -11.17 29.55 -12.03
C ALA A 66 -11.60 29.17 -13.46
N LYS A 67 -12.90 29.07 -13.73
CA LYS A 67 -13.44 28.73 -15.07
C LYS A 67 -13.00 29.71 -16.17
N VAL A 68 -12.93 31.00 -15.85
CA VAL A 68 -12.56 32.06 -16.81
C VAL A 68 -11.11 32.50 -16.65
N HIS A 69 -10.30 31.74 -15.90
CA HIS A 69 -8.94 32.13 -15.57
C HIS A 69 -8.08 32.27 -16.84
N PRO A 70 -7.30 33.36 -17.00
CA PRO A 70 -6.50 33.60 -18.21
C PRO A 70 -5.55 32.46 -18.57
N ALA A 71 -4.92 31.82 -17.59
CA ALA A 71 -4.00 30.70 -17.81
C ALA A 71 -4.68 29.48 -18.47
N PHE A 72 -6.00 29.35 -18.31
CA PHE A 72 -6.78 28.25 -18.90
C PHE A 72 -7.48 28.65 -20.19
N LYS A 73 -7.31 29.87 -20.71
CA LYS A 73 -8.04 30.37 -21.90
C LYS A 73 -7.96 29.39 -23.08
N ASN A 74 -6.79 28.84 -23.35
CA ASN A 74 -6.55 27.92 -24.47
C ASN A 74 -6.46 26.44 -24.06
N ALA A 75 -6.62 26.13 -22.77
CA ALA A 75 -6.53 24.77 -22.25
C ALA A 75 -7.52 23.82 -22.94
N GLY A 76 -7.02 22.64 -23.30
CA GLY A 76 -7.79 21.51 -23.80
C GLY A 76 -8.30 21.62 -25.24
N GLN A 77 -7.82 22.60 -26.02
CA GLN A 77 -8.26 22.80 -27.40
C GLN A 77 -7.63 21.80 -28.39
N ASN A 78 -6.43 21.30 -28.09
CA ASN A 78 -5.69 20.37 -28.94
C ASN A 78 -5.22 19.16 -28.14
N ALA A 79 -5.08 18.01 -28.79
CA ALA A 79 -4.50 16.83 -28.17
C ALA A 79 -3.06 17.12 -27.72
N GLY A 80 -2.74 16.82 -26.46
CA GLY A 80 -1.50 17.27 -25.86
C GLY A 80 -1.47 17.09 -24.35
N LEU A 81 -0.37 17.57 -23.74
CA LEU A 81 -0.19 17.64 -22.30
C LEU A 81 0.08 19.11 -21.94
N GLU A 82 -0.71 19.65 -21.03
CA GLU A 82 -0.57 21.02 -20.52
C GLU A 82 -0.41 20.96 -19.00
N ILE A 83 0.53 21.72 -18.44
CA ILE A 83 0.88 21.64 -17.02
C ILE A 83 0.97 23.05 -16.45
N TRP A 84 0.37 23.25 -15.28
CA TRP A 84 0.45 24.46 -14.49
C TRP A 84 0.96 24.15 -13.08
N ARG A 85 1.84 24.99 -12.56
CA ARG A 85 2.29 25.00 -11.17
C ARG A 85 1.48 26.04 -10.41
N ILE A 86 1.05 25.71 -9.19
CA ILE A 86 0.34 26.66 -8.34
C ILE A 86 1.34 27.56 -7.63
N ASN A 87 1.10 28.87 -7.69
CA ASN A 87 1.89 29.88 -7.00
C ASN A 87 0.95 30.95 -6.46
N ASN A 88 0.88 31.13 -5.13
CA ASN A 88 0.00 32.11 -4.48
C ASN A 88 -1.46 32.06 -5.01
N PHE A 89 -2.06 30.86 -5.01
CA PHE A 89 -3.41 30.59 -5.51
C PHE A 89 -3.62 30.72 -7.03
N GLU A 90 -2.58 31.05 -7.81
CA GLU A 90 -2.66 31.24 -9.25
C GLU A 90 -1.96 30.11 -10.03
N PRO A 91 -2.55 29.61 -11.15
CA PRO A 91 -1.92 28.62 -12.00
C PRO A 91 -0.97 29.28 -13.02
N GLU A 92 0.32 28.93 -12.93
CA GLU A 92 1.37 29.38 -13.84
C GLU A 92 1.81 28.25 -14.78
N VAL A 93 1.93 28.53 -16.08
CA VAL A 93 2.32 27.51 -17.08
C VAL A 93 3.74 27.01 -16.78
N VAL A 94 3.91 25.69 -16.71
CA VAL A 94 5.23 25.08 -16.54
C VAL A 94 6.01 25.16 -17.87
N PRO A 95 7.25 25.67 -17.86
CA PRO A 95 8.09 25.70 -19.05
C PRO A 95 8.33 24.30 -19.63
N ALA A 96 8.42 24.20 -20.96
CA ALA A 96 8.59 22.92 -21.65
C ALA A 96 9.82 22.11 -21.17
N ALA A 97 10.88 22.78 -20.75
CA ALA A 97 12.11 22.16 -20.24
C ALA A 97 11.94 21.52 -18.84
N ASP A 98 10.86 21.84 -18.13
CA ASP A 98 10.57 21.40 -16.78
C ASP A 98 9.38 20.43 -16.71
N ILE A 99 8.82 20.06 -17.86
CA ILE A 99 7.82 18.99 -17.95
C ILE A 99 8.40 17.69 -17.36
N GLY A 100 7.69 17.11 -16.39
CA GLY A 100 8.12 15.91 -15.66
C GLY A 100 8.97 16.19 -14.43
N LYS A 101 9.26 17.45 -14.10
CA LYS A 101 9.90 17.86 -12.84
C LYS A 101 8.85 18.48 -11.92
N PHE A 102 8.75 17.97 -10.70
CA PHE A 102 7.78 18.41 -9.71
C PHE A 102 8.50 18.77 -8.42
N TYR A 103 8.24 19.97 -7.90
CA TYR A 103 8.75 20.42 -6.61
C TYR A 103 7.93 19.80 -5.47
N LYS A 104 8.61 19.25 -4.46
CA LYS A 104 7.98 18.59 -3.31
C LYS A 104 7.09 19.54 -2.53
N GLY A 105 7.45 20.82 -2.47
CA GLY A 105 6.75 21.87 -1.74
C GLY A 105 5.57 22.49 -2.47
N ASP A 106 5.15 21.98 -3.63
CA ASP A 106 4.12 22.63 -4.45
C ASP A 106 2.99 21.69 -4.88
N SER A 107 1.92 22.31 -5.38
CA SER A 107 0.84 21.64 -6.09
C SER A 107 0.81 22.01 -7.58
N TYR A 108 0.34 21.10 -8.42
CA TYR A 108 0.30 21.24 -9.88
C TYR A 108 -1.04 20.79 -10.45
N ILE A 109 -1.39 21.30 -11.63
CA ILE A 109 -2.50 20.82 -12.46
C ILE A 109 -1.90 20.32 -13.77
N VAL A 110 -2.22 19.10 -14.15
CA VAL A 110 -1.80 18.44 -15.39
C VAL A 110 -3.04 18.06 -16.17
N LEU A 111 -3.22 18.66 -17.35
CA LEU A 111 -4.30 18.36 -18.27
C LEU A 111 -3.78 17.49 -19.42
N LYS A 112 -4.30 16.28 -19.55
CA LYS A 112 -4.13 15.44 -20.72
C LYS A 112 -5.35 15.54 -21.62
N THR A 113 -5.15 16.02 -22.84
CA THR A 113 -6.19 16.02 -23.89
C THR A 113 -5.90 14.94 -24.90
N THR A 114 -6.87 14.06 -25.14
CA THR A 114 -6.77 12.95 -26.10
C THR A 114 -7.81 13.11 -27.20
N ALA A 115 -7.42 12.93 -28.45
CA ALA A 115 -8.34 12.93 -29.60
C ALA A 115 -8.59 11.50 -30.07
N ASP A 116 -9.86 11.12 -30.25
CA ASP A 116 -10.23 9.86 -30.87
C ASP A 116 -10.08 9.91 -32.41
N LYS A 117 -10.30 8.77 -33.08
CA LYS A 117 -10.25 8.68 -34.56
C LYS A 117 -11.25 9.60 -35.28
N LYS A 118 -12.31 10.03 -34.58
CA LYS A 118 -13.36 10.94 -35.06
C LYS A 118 -13.08 12.39 -34.66
N LYS A 119 -11.92 12.69 -34.08
CA LYS A 119 -11.50 13.99 -33.54
C LYS A 119 -12.35 14.49 -32.36
N ASN A 120 -13.09 13.61 -31.69
CA ASN A 120 -13.69 13.96 -30.41
C ASN A 120 -12.59 14.03 -29.35
N LEU A 121 -12.62 15.06 -28.53
CA LEU A 121 -11.66 15.27 -27.45
C LEU A 121 -12.20 14.67 -26.15
N SER A 122 -11.30 14.04 -25.39
CA SER A 122 -11.51 13.67 -24.00
C SER A 122 -10.40 14.28 -23.14
N TRP A 123 -10.74 14.57 -21.89
CA TRP A 123 -9.87 15.31 -20.98
C TRP A 123 -9.71 14.55 -19.67
N ASP A 124 -8.47 14.39 -19.23
CA ASP A 124 -8.10 13.92 -17.91
C ASP A 124 -7.36 15.07 -17.21
N ILE A 125 -7.92 15.57 -16.11
CA ILE A 125 -7.30 16.61 -15.29
C ILE A 125 -6.77 15.96 -14.03
N HIS A 126 -5.47 16.05 -13.82
CA HIS A 126 -4.80 15.57 -12.62
C HIS A 126 -4.37 16.77 -11.80
N TYR A 127 -4.72 16.82 -10.52
CA TYR A 127 -4.05 17.73 -9.60
C TYR A 127 -3.08 16.94 -8.75
N TRP A 128 -1.80 17.29 -8.86
CA TRP A 128 -0.71 16.64 -8.17
C TRP A 128 -0.34 17.45 -6.94
N ILE A 129 -0.23 16.78 -5.79
CA ILE A 129 0.09 17.39 -4.51
C ILE A 129 1.45 16.86 -4.05
N GLY A 130 2.41 17.78 -3.88
CA GLY A 130 3.72 17.48 -3.35
C GLY A 130 3.69 17.11 -1.87
N SER A 131 4.68 16.33 -1.43
CA SER A 131 4.76 15.85 -0.04
C SER A 131 4.93 16.97 1.00
N GLU A 132 5.41 18.13 0.56
CA GLU A 132 5.67 19.32 1.39
C GLU A 132 4.77 20.51 0.97
N SER A 133 3.78 20.29 0.08
CA SER A 133 2.90 21.36 -0.39
C SER A 133 2.00 21.89 0.71
N SER A 134 1.82 23.21 0.76
CA SER A 134 1.00 23.83 1.79
C SER A 134 -0.50 23.63 1.53
N GLN A 135 -1.29 23.72 2.60
CA GLN A 135 -2.73 23.47 2.53
C GLN A 135 -3.47 24.42 1.58
N ASP A 136 -3.03 25.70 1.50
CA ASP A 136 -3.55 26.66 0.53
C ASP A 136 -3.31 26.24 -0.91
N GLU A 137 -2.12 25.76 -1.23
CA GLU A 137 -1.77 25.37 -2.60
C GLU A 137 -2.51 24.11 -3.03
N ALA A 138 -2.58 23.10 -2.16
CA ALA A 138 -3.35 21.90 -2.41
C ALA A 138 -4.85 22.22 -2.58
N GLY A 139 -5.38 23.11 -1.72
CA GLY A 139 -6.76 23.60 -1.83
C GLY A 139 -7.01 24.39 -3.11
N ALA A 140 -6.08 25.26 -3.50
CA ALA A 140 -6.14 26.03 -4.74
C ALA A 140 -6.12 25.12 -5.97
N ALA A 141 -5.24 24.12 -6.01
CA ALA A 141 -5.16 23.15 -7.10
C ALA A 141 -6.48 22.39 -7.29
N ALA A 142 -7.12 21.97 -6.18
CA ALA A 142 -8.42 21.31 -6.21
C ALA A 142 -9.53 22.24 -6.76
N ILE A 143 -9.61 23.49 -6.28
CA ILE A 143 -10.61 24.48 -6.75
C ILE A 143 -10.41 24.82 -8.23
N LEU A 144 -9.18 25.09 -8.63
CA LEU A 144 -8.81 25.41 -10.00
C LEU A 144 -9.11 24.25 -10.96
N THR A 145 -8.89 23.01 -10.53
CA THR A 145 -9.25 21.80 -11.28
C THR A 145 -10.75 21.70 -11.54
N VAL A 146 -11.58 22.01 -10.53
CA VAL A 146 -13.04 22.04 -10.69
C VAL A 146 -13.46 23.13 -11.68
N GLY A 147 -12.86 24.33 -11.60
CA GLY A 147 -13.12 25.41 -12.55
C GLY A 147 -12.68 25.07 -13.97
N LEU A 148 -11.56 24.36 -14.14
CA LEU A 148 -11.08 23.89 -15.44
C LEU A 148 -12.02 22.83 -16.04
N ASP A 149 -12.53 21.89 -15.24
CA ASP A 149 -13.53 20.90 -15.67
C ASP A 149 -14.84 21.56 -16.15
N ASP A 150 -15.27 22.65 -15.51
CA ASP A 150 -16.45 23.41 -15.94
C ASP A 150 -16.33 24.02 -17.33
N LYS A 151 -15.09 24.24 -17.82
CA LYS A 151 -14.84 24.66 -19.20
C LYS A 151 -15.16 23.54 -20.19
N PHE A 152 -15.09 22.28 -19.74
CA PHE A 152 -15.41 21.09 -20.51
C PHE A 152 -16.83 20.56 -20.21
N ASP A 153 -17.72 21.41 -19.66
CA ASP A 153 -19.07 21.05 -19.22
C ASP A 153 -19.12 19.90 -18.20
N GLY A 154 -18.07 19.72 -17.39
CA GLY A 154 -17.99 18.62 -16.43
C GLY A 154 -17.70 17.26 -17.07
N LYS A 155 -17.16 17.24 -18.30
CA LYS A 155 -16.83 16.01 -19.05
C LYS A 155 -15.41 15.51 -18.77
N ALA A 156 -14.58 16.24 -18.04
CA ALA A 156 -13.23 15.77 -17.72
C ALA A 156 -13.27 14.77 -16.57
N ILE A 157 -12.41 13.75 -16.64
CA ILE A 157 -12.14 12.88 -15.50
C ILE A 157 -11.15 13.64 -14.61
N GLN A 158 -11.48 13.81 -13.33
CA GLN A 158 -10.58 14.47 -12.38
C GLN A 158 -9.86 13.42 -11.55
N HIS A 159 -8.55 13.56 -11.41
CA HIS A 159 -7.68 12.63 -10.69
C HIS A 159 -6.90 13.39 -9.62
N ARG A 160 -6.91 12.85 -8.39
CA ARG A 160 -6.10 13.35 -7.29
C ARG A 160 -4.81 12.54 -7.22
N GLU A 161 -3.70 13.15 -7.59
CA GLU A 161 -2.38 12.53 -7.59
C GLU A 161 -1.58 13.00 -6.37
N SER A 162 -1.02 12.05 -5.61
CA SER A 162 -0.15 12.36 -4.47
C SER A 162 1.26 11.90 -4.79
N MET A 163 2.25 12.73 -4.43
CA MET A 163 3.67 12.42 -4.67
C MET A 163 4.04 10.99 -4.21
N GLY A 164 4.59 10.19 -5.13
CA GLY A 164 5.02 8.81 -4.87
C GLY A 164 3.90 7.76 -4.91
N TYR A 165 2.66 8.15 -5.19
CA TYR A 165 1.49 7.28 -5.39
C TYR A 165 0.70 7.63 -6.65
N GLU A 166 1.35 8.29 -7.60
CA GLU A 166 0.71 8.69 -8.83
C GLU A 166 0.15 7.47 -9.56
N SER A 167 -1.01 7.66 -10.16
CA SER A 167 -1.62 6.63 -10.99
C SER A 167 -0.69 6.24 -12.14
N SER A 168 -0.71 4.97 -12.54
CA SER A 168 0.02 4.49 -13.72
C SER A 168 -0.36 5.28 -14.99
N GLN A 169 -1.58 5.85 -15.02
CA GLN A 169 -2.04 6.72 -16.08
C GLN A 169 -1.27 8.05 -16.09
N PHE A 170 -1.17 8.73 -14.94
CA PHE A 170 -0.39 9.96 -14.80
C PHE A 170 1.07 9.79 -15.15
N LEU A 171 1.73 8.78 -14.55
CA LEU A 171 3.13 8.48 -14.83
C LEU A 171 3.35 8.18 -16.32
N GLY A 172 2.38 7.52 -16.97
CA GLY A 172 2.40 7.21 -18.39
C GLY A 172 2.48 8.42 -19.33
N TYR A 173 2.23 9.64 -18.87
CA TYR A 173 2.35 10.85 -19.66
C TYR A 173 3.79 11.34 -19.85
N PHE A 174 4.70 10.90 -18.98
CA PHE A 174 6.08 11.37 -18.95
C PHE A 174 7.03 10.35 -19.57
N PRO A 175 8.12 10.79 -20.21
CA PRO A 175 9.13 9.90 -20.78
C PRO A 175 9.65 8.89 -19.75
N GLY A 176 9.73 7.62 -20.12
CA GLY A 176 10.17 6.55 -19.22
C GLY A 176 9.16 6.13 -18.15
N LYS A 177 7.96 6.74 -18.14
CA LYS A 177 6.91 6.52 -17.12
C LYS A 177 7.34 6.89 -15.70
N VAL A 178 8.14 7.95 -15.59
CA VAL A 178 8.73 8.44 -14.33
C VAL A 178 8.68 9.96 -14.31
N VAL A 179 8.49 10.51 -13.11
CA VAL A 179 8.62 11.94 -12.81
C VAL A 179 9.82 12.15 -11.89
N ARG A 180 10.41 13.36 -11.93
CA ARG A 180 11.54 13.75 -11.09
C ARG A 180 11.06 14.68 -9.98
N TYR A 181 11.33 14.33 -8.73
CA TYR A 181 11.06 15.20 -7.59
C TYR A 181 12.23 16.15 -7.33
N LEU A 182 11.92 17.41 -7.05
CA LEU A 182 12.86 18.48 -6.72
C LEU A 182 12.54 19.01 -5.32
N ASP A 183 13.57 19.27 -4.51
CA ASP A 183 13.37 19.86 -3.18
C ASP A 183 12.94 21.33 -3.27
N GLY A 184 12.23 21.80 -2.24
CA GLY A 184 11.71 23.17 -2.16
C GLY A 184 10.36 23.34 -2.86
N GLY A 185 9.95 24.60 -2.98
CA GLY A 185 8.66 25.01 -3.52
C GLY A 185 8.43 26.51 -3.31
N ASN A 186 7.24 26.98 -3.68
CA ASN A 186 6.75 28.30 -3.38
C ASN A 186 6.42 28.38 -1.87
N ALA A 187 6.42 29.60 -1.32
CA ALA A 187 6.05 29.81 0.07
C ALA A 187 4.52 29.83 0.21
N SER A 188 3.99 29.26 1.31
CA SER A 188 2.56 29.32 1.62
C SER A 188 2.04 30.76 1.65
N GLY A 189 0.89 31.00 1.05
CA GLY A 189 0.13 32.25 1.09
C GLY A 189 -0.64 32.46 2.41
N PHE A 190 -0.62 31.52 3.35
CA PHE A 190 -1.23 31.66 4.67
C PHE A 190 -0.26 32.23 5.73
N LYS A 191 -0.78 33.03 6.67
CA LYS A 191 -0.04 33.41 7.88
C LYS A 191 -0.05 32.24 8.87
N HIS A 192 1.14 31.74 9.19
CA HIS A 192 1.37 30.62 10.09
C HIS A 192 0.76 30.86 11.48
N VAL A 193 -0.06 29.90 11.95
CA VAL A 193 -0.48 29.80 13.35
C VAL A 193 -0.04 28.41 13.81
N GLU A 194 0.95 28.36 14.70
CA GLU A 194 1.38 27.11 15.33
C GLU A 194 0.28 26.61 16.27
N THR A 195 -0.01 25.31 16.21
CA THR A 195 -0.08 24.38 17.36
C THR A 195 -0.63 23.02 16.91
N ASN A 196 0.04 21.89 17.27
CA ASN A 196 -0.58 20.78 18.03
C ASN A 196 0.33 19.55 18.27
N PRO A 197 0.03 18.74 19.31
CA PRO A 197 0.90 17.74 19.95
C PRO A 197 1.06 16.44 19.12
N GLY A 198 2.08 15.64 19.45
CA GLY A 198 2.54 14.47 18.68
C GLY A 198 1.47 13.40 18.35
N ALA A 199 1.72 12.62 17.31
CA ALA A 199 0.76 11.69 16.71
C ALA A 199 0.34 10.53 17.64
N GLU A 200 -0.89 10.05 17.47
CA GLU A 200 -1.39 8.81 18.09
C GLU A 200 -0.63 7.59 17.55
N LYS A 201 -0.41 6.57 18.39
CA LYS A 201 0.30 5.33 18.06
C LYS A 201 -0.47 4.51 17.02
N ARG A 202 0.14 4.23 15.86
CA ARG A 202 -0.46 3.49 14.73
C ARG A 202 0.50 2.40 14.22
N LEU A 203 -0.03 1.25 13.82
CA LEU A 203 0.74 0.20 13.16
C LEU A 203 0.17 -0.03 11.75
N PHE A 204 1.03 -0.10 10.75
CA PHE A 204 0.65 -0.39 9.37
C PHE A 204 1.29 -1.69 8.90
N GLN A 205 0.52 -2.56 8.25
CA GLN A 205 0.99 -3.75 7.54
C GLN A 205 1.16 -3.45 6.05
N VAL A 206 2.31 -3.81 5.49
CA VAL A 206 2.65 -3.68 4.07
C VAL A 206 2.77 -5.08 3.48
N LYS A 207 1.84 -5.44 2.59
CA LYS A 207 1.69 -6.80 2.05
C LYS A 207 1.28 -6.79 0.59
N GLY A 208 1.81 -7.73 -0.21
CA GLY A 208 1.32 -8.03 -1.55
C GLY A 208 2.41 -8.54 -2.50
N LYS A 209 2.00 -8.97 -3.70
CA LYS A 209 2.96 -9.52 -4.69
C LYS A 209 3.04 -8.68 -5.95
N LYS A 210 1.90 -8.35 -6.56
CA LYS A 210 1.82 -7.45 -7.72
C LYS A 210 1.27 -6.08 -7.33
N ASN A 211 0.33 -6.07 -6.38
CA ASN A 211 -0.29 -4.86 -5.86
C ASN A 211 0.03 -4.75 -4.37
N ILE A 212 1.12 -4.04 -4.03
CA ILE A 212 1.50 -3.84 -2.62
C ILE A 212 0.51 -2.90 -1.96
N ARG A 213 -0.05 -3.34 -0.83
CA ARG A 213 -1.09 -2.63 -0.07
C ARG A 213 -0.58 -2.33 1.33
N VAL A 214 -1.05 -1.21 1.86
CA VAL A 214 -0.71 -0.72 3.20
C VAL A 214 -2.01 -0.59 3.98
N ARG A 215 -2.12 -1.26 5.12
CA ARG A 215 -3.32 -1.20 5.97
C ARG A 215 -2.94 -0.87 7.40
N GLN A 216 -3.71 -0.01 8.05
CA GLN A 216 -3.60 0.15 9.49
C GLN A 216 -4.16 -1.10 10.18
N VAL A 217 -3.42 -1.62 11.15
CA VAL A 217 -3.78 -2.78 11.97
C VAL A 217 -3.63 -2.43 13.45
N ASP A 218 -4.18 -3.24 14.35
CA ASP A 218 -4.02 -3.04 15.77
C ASP A 218 -2.53 -3.12 16.15
N PRO A 219 -1.99 -2.20 16.99
CA PRO A 219 -0.58 -2.15 17.34
C PRO A 219 -0.21 -3.22 18.38
N LEU A 220 -0.35 -4.48 17.98
CA LEU A 220 -0.14 -5.68 18.76
C LEU A 220 0.69 -6.69 17.95
N ILE A 221 1.47 -7.52 18.64
CA ILE A 221 2.27 -8.56 17.96
C ILE A 221 1.41 -9.58 17.21
N SER A 222 0.16 -9.80 17.65
CA SER A 222 -0.80 -10.69 16.98
C SER A 222 -1.22 -10.21 15.59
N SER A 223 -1.05 -8.91 15.30
CA SER A 223 -1.32 -8.32 13.98
C SER A 223 -0.12 -8.46 13.03
N MET A 224 1.02 -8.92 13.53
CA MET A 224 2.26 -9.05 12.77
C MET A 224 2.46 -10.47 12.24
N ASN A 225 3.38 -10.63 11.28
CA ASN A 225 3.90 -11.92 10.87
C ASN A 225 5.30 -11.79 10.25
N ARG A 226 6.01 -12.92 10.06
CA ARG A 226 7.38 -12.93 9.49
C ARG A 226 7.42 -12.75 7.97
N GLY A 227 6.30 -12.76 7.28
CA GLY A 227 6.19 -12.68 5.82
C GLY A 227 5.98 -11.28 5.26
N ASP A 228 5.63 -10.29 6.09
CA ASP A 228 5.27 -8.95 5.66
C ASP A 228 6.18 -7.87 6.31
N VAL A 229 6.01 -6.61 5.91
CA VAL A 229 6.70 -5.46 6.53
C VAL A 229 5.71 -4.65 7.35
N PHE A 230 6.13 -4.14 8.52
CA PHE A 230 5.28 -3.40 9.43
C PHE A 230 5.89 -2.02 9.74
N ILE A 231 5.06 -0.98 9.79
CA ILE A 231 5.49 0.39 10.09
C ILE A 231 4.77 0.83 11.36
N LEU A 232 5.53 1.03 12.44
CA LEU A 232 5.04 1.56 13.69
C LEU A 232 5.31 3.06 13.73
N ASP A 233 4.24 3.84 13.72
CA ASP A 233 4.27 5.28 13.89
C ASP A 233 3.89 5.65 15.33
N ILE A 234 4.80 6.30 16.04
CA ILE A 234 4.63 6.62 17.46
C ILE A 234 5.38 7.90 17.82
N ASN A 235 4.66 8.89 18.37
CA ASN A 235 5.19 10.21 18.70
C ASN A 235 5.79 10.92 17.46
N ASN A 236 7.12 10.92 17.31
CA ASN A 236 7.86 11.39 16.13
C ASN A 236 8.74 10.27 15.52
N ASP A 237 8.68 9.05 16.06
CA ASP A 237 9.48 7.93 15.60
C ASP A 237 8.66 7.04 14.66
N ILE A 238 9.28 6.64 13.55
CA ILE A 238 8.69 5.78 12.53
C ILE A 238 9.60 4.56 12.40
N LEU A 239 9.18 3.44 12.95
CA LEU A 239 9.97 2.22 13.01
C LEU A 239 9.45 1.22 11.97
N VAL A 240 10.28 0.85 11.00
CA VAL A 240 9.94 -0.10 9.91
C VAL A 240 10.51 -1.47 10.24
N TYR A 241 9.67 -2.38 10.73
CA TYR A 241 10.04 -3.76 10.99
C TYR A 241 9.90 -4.63 9.74
N VAL A 242 11.01 -5.19 9.28
CA VAL A 242 11.06 -6.05 8.09
C VAL A 242 10.99 -7.52 8.51
N GLY A 243 9.90 -8.20 8.16
CA GLY A 243 9.77 -9.64 8.37
C GLY A 243 10.86 -10.42 7.63
N GLU A 244 11.35 -11.49 8.25
CA GLU A 244 12.46 -12.31 7.73
C GLU A 244 12.19 -12.90 6.34
N LYS A 245 10.91 -13.12 5.99
CA LYS A 245 10.47 -13.67 4.71
C LYS A 245 9.79 -12.62 3.81
N ALA A 246 9.83 -11.34 4.18
CA ALA A 246 9.23 -10.26 3.40
C ALA A 246 9.92 -10.05 2.05
N LYS A 247 9.15 -9.67 1.03
CA LYS A 247 9.64 -9.51 -0.34
C LYS A 247 10.19 -8.11 -0.58
N ASN A 248 11.13 -7.99 -1.50
CA ASN A 248 11.76 -6.70 -1.83
C ASN A 248 10.75 -5.64 -2.30
N VAL A 249 9.67 -6.03 -2.99
CA VAL A 249 8.60 -5.11 -3.39
C VAL A 249 7.83 -4.53 -2.19
N GLU A 250 7.65 -5.31 -1.12
CA GLU A 250 7.02 -4.86 0.13
C GLU A 250 7.97 -3.95 0.92
N LYS A 251 9.25 -4.32 0.97
CA LYS A 251 10.31 -3.53 1.62
C LYS A 251 10.45 -2.12 1.01
N LEU A 252 10.54 -2.04 -0.32
CA LEU A 252 10.60 -0.77 -1.05
C LEU A 252 9.35 0.08 -0.77
N LYS A 253 8.16 -0.56 -0.79
CA LYS A 253 6.93 0.16 -0.52
C LYS A 253 6.88 0.69 0.92
N ALA A 254 7.36 -0.09 1.89
CA ALA A 254 7.40 0.32 3.29
C ALA A 254 8.33 1.50 3.54
N ILE A 255 9.51 1.55 2.90
CA ILE A 255 10.42 2.70 2.95
C ILE A 255 9.74 3.96 2.40
N SER A 256 9.05 3.84 1.26
CA SER A 256 8.29 4.95 0.67
C SER A 256 7.20 5.46 1.63
N VAL A 257 6.42 4.56 2.24
CA VAL A 257 5.35 4.91 3.20
C VAL A 257 5.91 5.57 4.45
N ALA A 258 6.99 5.03 5.01
CA ALA A 258 7.60 5.57 6.24
C ALA A 258 8.12 7.00 6.04
N ASN A 259 8.75 7.29 4.89
CA ASN A 259 9.16 8.65 4.55
C ASN A 259 7.96 9.60 4.41
N GLN A 260 6.82 9.13 3.90
CA GLN A 260 5.64 10.00 3.78
C GLN A 260 4.98 10.27 5.11
N ILE A 261 4.90 9.29 6.01
CA ILE A 261 4.45 9.54 7.39
C ILE A 261 5.36 10.59 8.03
N ARG A 262 6.69 10.50 7.83
CA ARG A 262 7.62 11.51 8.31
C ARG A 262 7.31 12.90 7.76
N ASP A 263 7.17 13.01 6.45
CA ASP A 263 7.13 14.30 5.77
C ASP A 263 5.75 14.96 5.88
N GLN A 264 4.68 14.18 5.70
CA GLN A 264 3.30 14.67 5.66
C GLN A 264 2.64 14.71 7.04
N ASP A 265 2.75 13.63 7.82
CA ASP A 265 2.07 13.55 9.13
C ASP A 265 2.90 14.23 10.22
N HIS A 266 4.24 14.18 10.14
CA HIS A 266 5.15 14.77 11.14
C HIS A 266 5.83 16.07 10.72
N ASN A 267 5.47 16.63 9.56
CA ASN A 267 6.08 17.84 8.98
C ASN A 267 7.61 17.71 8.83
N GLY A 268 8.07 16.53 8.41
CA GLY A 268 9.48 16.22 8.23
C GLY A 268 10.28 16.04 9.53
N ARG A 269 9.67 16.22 10.71
CA ARG A 269 10.38 16.18 12.02
C ARG A 269 10.59 14.77 12.57
N GLY A 270 9.99 13.75 11.95
CA GLY A 270 10.14 12.37 12.41
C GLY A 270 11.46 11.71 12.01
N LYS A 271 11.82 10.62 12.69
CA LYS A 271 12.98 9.76 12.34
C LYS A 271 12.48 8.42 11.81
N VAL A 272 12.97 8.00 10.63
CA VAL A 272 12.63 6.70 10.04
C VAL A 272 13.74 5.72 10.37
N GLU A 273 13.43 4.65 11.11
CA GLU A 273 14.38 3.63 11.51
C GLU A 273 13.99 2.29 10.90
N ILE A 274 14.89 1.68 10.13
CA ILE A 274 14.66 0.39 9.49
C ILE A 274 15.21 -0.71 10.39
N ILE A 275 14.32 -1.58 10.84
CA ILE A 275 14.59 -2.74 11.69
C ILE A 275 14.55 -3.99 10.80
N ASP A 276 15.71 -4.38 10.28
CA ASP A 276 15.88 -5.53 9.39
C ASP A 276 16.94 -6.51 9.91
N GLN A 277 17.34 -7.47 9.07
CA GLN A 277 18.32 -8.51 9.43
C GLN A 277 19.72 -7.97 9.78
N TYR A 278 20.00 -6.71 9.48
CA TYR A 278 21.28 -6.06 9.78
C TYR A 278 21.21 -5.17 11.03
N SER A 279 20.03 -4.99 11.61
CA SER A 279 19.84 -4.17 12.81
C SER A 279 20.35 -4.87 14.06
N SER A 280 20.77 -4.09 15.07
CA SER A 280 21.24 -4.65 16.33
C SER A 280 20.07 -5.19 17.17
N ASP A 281 20.37 -6.10 18.12
CA ASP A 281 19.36 -6.60 19.06
C ASP A 281 18.70 -5.46 19.88
N ALA A 282 19.43 -4.36 20.11
CA ALA A 282 18.90 -3.19 20.79
C ALA A 282 17.83 -2.46 19.95
N ASP A 283 18.04 -2.33 18.63
CA ASP A 283 17.08 -1.67 17.72
C ASP A 283 15.82 -2.54 17.56
N VAL A 284 16.00 -3.86 17.49
CA VAL A 284 14.89 -4.83 17.51
C VAL A 284 14.09 -4.71 18.81
N GLN A 285 14.77 -4.67 19.96
CA GLN A 285 14.10 -4.55 21.25
C GLN A 285 13.39 -3.19 21.41
N LYS A 286 13.96 -2.12 20.85
CA LYS A 286 13.33 -0.79 20.78
C LYS A 286 12.00 -0.86 20.04
N PHE A 287 11.91 -1.58 18.91
CA PHE A 287 10.65 -1.77 18.18
C PHE A 287 9.57 -2.40 19.07
N PHE A 288 9.85 -3.56 19.67
CA PHE A 288 8.85 -4.28 20.48
C PHE A 288 8.48 -3.55 21.78
N THR A 289 9.42 -2.79 22.35
CA THR A 289 9.15 -1.90 23.49
C THR A 289 8.16 -0.80 23.10
N ASN A 290 8.37 -0.15 21.95
CA ASN A 290 7.45 0.87 21.44
C ASN A 290 6.11 0.27 21.01
N LEU A 291 6.12 -0.95 20.46
CA LEU A 291 4.90 -1.71 20.16
C LEU A 291 4.14 -2.06 21.45
N GLY A 292 4.83 -2.22 22.58
CA GLY A 292 4.23 -2.55 23.87
C GLY A 292 3.63 -3.96 23.91
N SER A 293 4.08 -4.84 23.01
CA SER A 293 3.53 -6.19 22.84
C SER A 293 4.59 -7.13 22.27
N GLY A 294 4.82 -8.26 22.96
CA GLY A 294 5.64 -9.37 22.48
C GLY A 294 7.14 -9.09 22.30
N ALA A 295 7.80 -9.95 21.54
CA ALA A 295 9.23 -9.93 21.22
C ALA A 295 9.48 -10.60 19.85
N LYS A 296 10.69 -10.48 19.29
CA LYS A 296 11.04 -10.98 17.94
C LYS A 296 10.69 -12.45 17.72
N ASP A 297 10.99 -13.29 18.69
CA ASP A 297 10.74 -14.73 18.69
C ASP A 297 9.25 -15.08 18.69
N LEU A 298 8.41 -14.19 19.23
CA LEU A 298 6.96 -14.36 19.31
C LEU A 298 6.20 -13.83 18.07
N VAL A 299 6.90 -13.26 17.08
CA VAL A 299 6.26 -12.81 15.83
C VAL A 299 5.69 -14.03 15.11
N PRO A 300 4.37 -14.05 14.80
CA PRO A 300 3.73 -15.16 14.09
C PRO A 300 4.43 -15.53 12.78
N GLU A 301 4.41 -16.82 12.43
CA GLU A 301 4.96 -17.30 11.15
C GLU A 301 4.25 -16.66 9.95
N ASP A 302 4.91 -16.64 8.80
CA ASP A 302 4.39 -16.09 7.55
C ASP A 302 3.05 -16.70 7.12
N THR A 303 2.80 -17.96 7.46
CA THR A 303 1.53 -18.65 7.21
C THR A 303 0.34 -17.99 7.92
N ALA A 304 0.56 -17.29 9.04
CA ALA A 304 -0.47 -16.53 9.74
C ALA A 304 -0.94 -15.30 8.94
N GLY A 305 -0.10 -14.79 8.02
CA GLY A 305 -0.45 -13.73 7.07
C GLY A 305 -1.28 -14.21 5.87
N GLY A 306 -1.42 -15.53 5.69
CA GLY A 306 -2.11 -16.14 4.54
C GLY A 306 -1.33 -16.05 3.22
N ASP A 307 -1.73 -16.85 2.23
CA ASP A 307 -1.16 -16.81 0.87
C ASP A 307 -1.54 -15.51 0.15
N ASP A 308 -0.55 -14.78 -0.39
CA ASP A 308 -0.74 -13.48 -1.03
C ASP A 308 -1.66 -13.54 -2.25
N GLN A 309 -1.67 -14.66 -2.98
CA GLN A 309 -2.52 -14.81 -4.16
C GLN A 309 -3.99 -15.05 -3.76
N THR A 310 -4.19 -15.76 -2.66
CA THR A 310 -5.49 -15.94 -2.01
C THR A 310 -5.96 -14.67 -1.30
N PHE A 311 -5.05 -13.87 -0.75
CA PHE A 311 -5.30 -12.53 -0.20
C PHE A 311 -5.74 -11.54 -1.29
N GLU A 312 -5.02 -11.49 -2.42
CA GLU A 312 -5.38 -10.67 -3.58
C GLU A 312 -6.76 -11.10 -4.16
N LYS A 313 -7.05 -12.41 -4.26
CA LYS A 313 -8.33 -12.96 -4.74
C LYS A 313 -9.51 -12.77 -3.77
N ASN A 314 -9.30 -12.90 -2.46
CA ASN A 314 -10.35 -12.68 -1.47
C ASN A 314 -10.73 -11.20 -1.35
N GLU A 315 -9.85 -10.28 -1.74
CA GLU A 315 -10.13 -8.84 -1.75
C GLU A 315 -10.85 -8.32 -3.00
N GLU A 316 -10.86 -9.04 -4.13
CA GLU A 316 -11.78 -8.72 -5.23
C GLU A 316 -13.25 -8.85 -4.79
N LYS A 317 -13.54 -9.65 -3.75
CA LYS A 317 -14.85 -9.73 -3.09
C LYS A 317 -15.11 -8.58 -2.10
N SER A 318 -14.09 -7.78 -1.78
CA SER A 318 -14.18 -6.64 -0.84
C SER A 318 -14.46 -5.32 -1.55
N VAL A 319 -14.61 -5.29 -2.88
CA VAL A 319 -15.01 -4.06 -3.59
C VAL A 319 -16.41 -3.66 -3.12
N ILE A 320 -16.56 -2.43 -2.65
CA ILE A 320 -17.81 -1.88 -2.16
C ILE A 320 -18.27 -0.77 -3.10
N LEU A 321 -19.38 -0.97 -3.79
CA LEU A 321 -20.10 0.10 -4.46
C LEU A 321 -21.13 0.68 -3.49
N SER A 322 -21.11 1.99 -3.26
CA SER A 322 -22.05 2.68 -2.38
C SER A 322 -22.72 3.87 -3.05
N GLU A 323 -24.02 4.04 -2.84
CA GLU A 323 -24.76 5.25 -3.18
C GLU A 323 -24.45 6.35 -2.16
N VAL A 324 -24.09 7.54 -2.64
CA VAL A 324 -23.84 8.72 -1.82
C VAL A 324 -25.06 9.60 -1.87
N SER A 325 -25.78 9.66 -0.76
CA SER A 325 -26.94 10.54 -0.59
C SER A 325 -26.68 11.57 0.51
N GLU A 326 -27.34 12.73 0.44
CA GLU A 326 -27.30 13.74 1.49
C GLU A 326 -28.67 13.80 2.19
N SER A 327 -28.70 13.50 3.48
CA SER A 327 -29.91 13.67 4.30
C SER A 327 -29.57 14.48 5.54
N SER A 328 -30.24 15.63 5.73
CA SER A 328 -30.06 16.50 6.90
C SER A 328 -28.63 17.02 7.11
N GLY A 329 -27.89 17.29 6.03
CA GLY A 329 -26.52 17.84 6.07
C GLY A 329 -25.43 16.83 6.48
N LYS A 330 -25.76 15.54 6.58
CA LYS A 330 -24.79 14.45 6.76
C LYS A 330 -24.78 13.58 5.51
N ILE A 331 -23.58 13.17 5.07
CA ILE A 331 -23.42 12.20 3.99
C ILE A 331 -23.91 10.84 4.50
N LYS A 332 -24.87 10.26 3.79
CA LYS A 332 -25.33 8.89 4.00
C LYS A 332 -24.80 8.03 2.85
N ILE A 333 -23.89 7.13 3.21
CA ILE A 333 -23.31 6.15 2.29
C ILE A 333 -24.07 4.83 2.45
N THR A 334 -24.72 4.38 1.38
CA THR A 334 -25.50 3.13 1.39
C THR A 334 -24.86 2.10 0.47
N PRO A 335 -24.30 0.99 0.98
CA PRO A 335 -23.68 -0.02 0.15
C PRO A 335 -24.71 -0.75 -0.72
N LEU A 336 -24.34 -1.07 -1.95
CA LEU A 336 -25.10 -1.85 -2.91
C LEU A 336 -24.63 -3.31 -2.93
N SER A 337 -25.53 -4.23 -3.32
CA SER A 337 -25.21 -5.65 -3.42
C SER A 337 -24.48 -6.01 -4.72
N ALA A 338 -23.48 -6.89 -4.58
CA ALA A 338 -22.81 -7.54 -5.69
C ALA A 338 -23.65 -8.73 -6.25
N PRO A 339 -23.42 -9.18 -7.50
CA PRO A 339 -22.50 -8.63 -8.49
C PRO A 339 -22.97 -7.26 -9.00
N PHE A 340 -22.03 -6.32 -9.17
CA PHE A 340 -22.39 -4.97 -9.60
C PHE A 340 -22.82 -4.95 -11.08
N LYS A 341 -23.87 -4.19 -11.38
CA LYS A 341 -24.46 -4.06 -12.71
C LYS A 341 -24.58 -2.59 -13.07
N GLN A 342 -24.37 -2.25 -14.34
CA GLN A 342 -24.44 -0.87 -14.83
C GLN A 342 -25.78 -0.19 -14.48
N GLU A 343 -26.88 -0.93 -14.43
CA GLU A 343 -28.23 -0.43 -14.12
C GLU A 343 -28.38 0.04 -12.66
N GLN A 344 -27.45 -0.32 -11.77
CA GLN A 344 -27.42 0.18 -10.40
C GLN A 344 -26.94 1.64 -10.31
N LEU A 345 -26.23 2.14 -11.33
CA LEU A 345 -25.76 3.52 -11.40
C LEU A 345 -26.85 4.44 -11.95
N LYS A 346 -27.68 5.00 -11.06
CA LYS A 346 -28.76 5.91 -11.45
C LYS A 346 -28.20 7.25 -11.94
N PRO A 347 -28.68 7.79 -13.08
CA PRO A 347 -28.20 9.07 -13.61
C PRO A 347 -28.37 10.28 -12.68
N GLN A 348 -29.25 10.20 -11.69
CA GLN A 348 -29.55 11.28 -10.75
C GLN A 348 -28.60 11.29 -9.55
N GLU A 349 -27.85 10.21 -9.32
CA GLU A 349 -27.13 9.97 -8.07
C GLU A 349 -25.61 9.99 -8.26
N THR A 350 -24.89 10.01 -7.14
CA THR A 350 -23.43 9.87 -7.08
C THR A 350 -23.08 8.57 -6.35
N TYR A 351 -22.08 7.85 -6.83
CA TYR A 351 -21.65 6.57 -6.25
C TYR A 351 -20.16 6.57 -5.94
N ILE A 352 -19.77 5.89 -4.87
CA ILE A 352 -18.37 5.59 -4.53
C ILE A 352 -18.15 4.11 -4.78
N LEU A 353 -17.19 3.79 -5.66
CA LEU A 353 -16.65 2.46 -5.81
C LEU A 353 -15.32 2.41 -5.04
N ASP A 354 -15.39 1.87 -3.84
CA ASP A 354 -14.23 1.58 -3.01
C ASP A 354 -13.66 0.23 -3.43
N THR A 355 -12.49 0.24 -4.06
CA THR A 355 -11.80 -0.99 -4.46
C THR A 355 -11.01 -1.61 -3.31
N VAL A 356 -11.05 -1.00 -2.11
CA VAL A 356 -10.34 -1.31 -0.84
C VAL A 356 -8.82 -1.20 -0.93
N SER A 357 -8.30 -1.26 -2.15
CA SER A 357 -7.03 -1.93 -2.40
C SER A 357 -6.31 -1.39 -3.64
N GLY A 358 -6.91 -0.34 -4.24
CA GLY A 358 -6.45 0.43 -5.38
C GLY A 358 -7.01 1.85 -5.29
N SER A 359 -7.53 2.39 -6.39
CA SER A 359 -8.15 3.72 -6.41
C SER A 359 -9.58 3.71 -5.88
N ILE A 360 -10.00 4.83 -5.30
CA ILE A 360 -11.41 5.10 -5.06
C ILE A 360 -11.96 5.86 -6.26
N TYR A 361 -13.09 5.39 -6.79
CA TYR A 361 -13.77 6.05 -7.89
C TYR A 361 -15.08 6.68 -7.42
N VAL A 362 -15.28 7.94 -7.80
CA VAL A 362 -16.52 8.68 -7.55
C VAL A 362 -17.25 8.83 -8.86
N TRP A 363 -18.23 7.99 -9.11
CA TRP A 363 -19.06 8.07 -10.31
C TRP A 363 -20.14 9.13 -10.11
N VAL A 364 -20.29 10.05 -11.07
CA VAL A 364 -21.22 11.18 -10.97
C VAL A 364 -22.23 11.12 -12.10
N GLY A 365 -23.50 10.96 -11.74
CA GLY A 365 -24.61 10.87 -12.70
C GLY A 365 -24.81 12.15 -13.53
N LYS A 366 -25.20 11.99 -14.79
CA LYS A 366 -25.42 13.12 -15.72
C LYS A 366 -26.55 14.05 -15.26
N GLN A 367 -27.53 13.51 -14.54
CA GLN A 367 -28.69 14.22 -13.99
C GLN A 367 -28.52 14.61 -12.50
N ALA A 368 -27.37 14.30 -11.89
CA ALA A 368 -27.07 14.71 -10.51
C ALA A 368 -27.09 16.24 -10.37
N SER A 369 -27.42 16.72 -9.17
CA SER A 369 -27.55 18.16 -8.92
C SER A 369 -26.20 18.88 -9.12
N PRO A 370 -26.19 20.17 -9.50
CA PRO A 370 -24.94 20.93 -9.61
C PRO A 370 -24.11 20.94 -8.33
N LYS A 371 -24.78 20.91 -7.17
CA LYS A 371 -24.15 20.82 -5.85
C LYS A 371 -23.42 19.47 -5.69
N GLU A 372 -24.09 18.35 -5.94
CA GLU A 372 -23.48 17.02 -5.84
C GLU A 372 -22.29 16.85 -6.79
N LYS A 373 -22.42 17.32 -8.04
CA LYS A 373 -21.34 17.29 -9.02
C LYS A 373 -20.09 18.05 -8.55
N SER A 374 -20.29 19.16 -7.84
CA SER A 374 -19.21 20.01 -7.33
C SER A 374 -18.57 19.48 -6.06
N GLU A 375 -19.36 18.81 -5.22
CA GLU A 375 -18.90 18.29 -3.93
C GLU A 375 -18.40 16.84 -4.02
N ALA A 376 -18.53 16.18 -5.17
CA ALA A 376 -18.21 14.76 -5.36
C ALA A 376 -16.82 14.37 -4.82
N MET A 377 -15.77 15.15 -5.14
CA MET A 377 -14.42 14.90 -4.64
C MET A 377 -14.31 15.10 -3.12
N ALA A 378 -14.88 16.19 -2.59
CA ALA A 378 -14.90 16.46 -1.15
C ALA A 378 -15.63 15.36 -0.37
N LYS A 379 -16.73 14.84 -0.91
CA LYS A 379 -17.49 13.73 -0.31
C LYS A 379 -16.67 12.44 -0.29
N ALA A 380 -15.84 12.21 -1.30
CA ALA A 380 -14.93 11.06 -1.34
C ALA A 380 -13.77 11.20 -0.36
N GLU A 381 -13.23 12.40 -0.16
CA GLU A 381 -12.23 12.68 0.88
C GLU A 381 -12.83 12.48 2.29
N GLN A 382 -14.08 12.92 2.51
CA GLN A 382 -14.78 12.65 3.77
C GLN A 382 -15.04 11.15 3.98
N TYR A 383 -15.37 10.42 2.91
CA TYR A 383 -15.49 8.96 2.95
C TYR A 383 -14.17 8.30 3.37
N LEU A 384 -13.06 8.67 2.72
CA LEU A 384 -11.71 8.18 3.04
C LEU A 384 -11.37 8.40 4.51
N ALA A 385 -11.57 9.63 5.01
CA ALA A 385 -11.32 9.97 6.41
C ALA A 385 -12.19 9.14 7.36
N SER A 386 -13.48 8.93 7.05
CA SER A 386 -14.38 8.13 7.89
C SER A 386 -14.00 6.65 7.99
N LYS A 387 -13.22 6.16 7.02
CA LYS A 387 -12.72 4.78 6.94
C LYS A 387 -11.27 4.64 7.41
N ASN A 388 -10.64 5.73 7.87
CA ASN A 388 -9.22 5.82 8.20
C ASN A 388 -8.31 5.39 7.04
N TYR A 389 -8.72 5.67 5.79
CA TYR A 389 -7.82 5.50 4.66
C TYR A 389 -6.75 6.58 4.67
N PRO A 390 -5.50 6.25 4.29
CA PRO A 390 -4.46 7.24 4.17
C PRO A 390 -4.76 8.34 3.15
N SER A 391 -4.24 9.53 3.40
CA SER A 391 -4.44 10.72 2.54
C SER A 391 -3.86 10.55 1.14
N TRP A 392 -2.94 9.61 0.90
CA TRP A 392 -2.31 9.39 -0.41
C TRP A 392 -3.06 8.41 -1.32
N VAL A 393 -4.19 7.85 -0.87
CA VAL A 393 -5.01 6.99 -1.73
C VAL A 393 -5.49 7.78 -2.94
N HIS A 394 -5.28 7.22 -4.14
CA HIS A 394 -5.72 7.83 -5.40
C HIS A 394 -7.25 7.89 -5.47
N VAL A 395 -7.78 9.06 -5.83
CA VAL A 395 -9.22 9.30 -6.00
C VAL A 395 -9.48 9.82 -7.41
N ALA A 396 -10.42 9.21 -8.12
CA ALA A 396 -10.84 9.65 -9.44
C ALA A 396 -12.34 9.95 -9.49
N LYS A 397 -12.72 11.17 -9.88
CA LYS A 397 -14.10 11.54 -10.21
C LYS A 397 -14.38 11.23 -11.68
N ILE A 398 -15.39 10.39 -11.91
CA ILE A 398 -15.77 9.89 -13.23
C ILE A 398 -17.18 10.40 -13.56
N PRO A 399 -17.32 11.34 -14.50
CA PRO A 399 -18.61 11.70 -15.08
C PRO A 399 -19.28 10.52 -15.82
N GLN A 400 -20.60 10.42 -15.73
CA GLN A 400 -21.36 9.42 -16.48
C GLN A 400 -21.09 9.54 -17.99
N GLY A 401 -20.79 8.41 -18.63
CA GLY A 401 -20.49 8.30 -20.06
C GLY A 401 -19.01 8.49 -20.41
N THR A 402 -18.15 8.80 -19.44
CA THR A 402 -16.69 8.90 -19.63
C THR A 402 -15.94 7.80 -18.90
N GLU A 403 -16.61 6.69 -18.55
CA GLU A 403 -16.02 5.69 -17.66
C GLU A 403 -14.80 5.00 -18.31
N PRO A 404 -13.65 4.89 -17.62
CA PRO A 404 -12.48 4.20 -18.13
C PRO A 404 -12.62 2.68 -17.98
N ALA A 405 -11.87 1.91 -18.78
CA ALA A 405 -11.90 0.45 -18.73
C ALA A 405 -11.59 -0.13 -17.34
N ILE A 406 -10.70 0.54 -16.60
CA ILE A 406 -10.30 0.14 -15.23
C ILE A 406 -11.42 0.31 -14.20
N PHE A 407 -12.43 1.15 -14.47
CA PHE A 407 -13.64 1.25 -13.67
C PHE A 407 -14.66 0.19 -14.10
N LYS A 408 -14.86 0.02 -15.41
CA LYS A 408 -15.86 -0.88 -15.99
C LYS A 408 -15.65 -2.35 -15.62
N GLN A 409 -14.41 -2.77 -15.38
CA GLN A 409 -14.08 -4.16 -15.03
C GLN A 409 -14.76 -4.66 -13.75
N TYR A 410 -15.18 -3.76 -12.85
CA TYR A 410 -15.84 -4.14 -11.60
C TYR A 410 -17.34 -4.44 -11.77
N PHE A 411 -17.89 -4.27 -12.97
CA PHE A 411 -19.29 -4.52 -13.28
C PHE A 411 -19.43 -5.80 -14.11
N ALA A 412 -20.33 -6.69 -13.69
CA ALA A 412 -20.59 -7.95 -14.38
C ALA A 412 -21.15 -7.75 -15.80
N THR A 413 -21.88 -6.65 -16.01
CA THR A 413 -22.42 -6.26 -17.31
C THR A 413 -22.17 -4.78 -17.54
N TRP A 414 -21.46 -4.46 -18.63
CA TRP A 414 -21.24 -3.10 -19.09
C TRP A 414 -21.52 -2.97 -20.59
N LYS A 415 -22.33 -1.99 -20.97
CA LYS A 415 -22.63 -1.64 -22.36
C LYS A 415 -22.18 -0.21 -22.64
N ASP A 416 -21.24 -0.08 -23.58
CA ASP A 416 -20.80 1.22 -24.06
C ASP A 416 -21.85 1.84 -24.98
N VAL A 417 -22.08 3.15 -24.82
CA VAL A 417 -23.02 3.90 -25.65
C VAL A 417 -22.54 3.87 -27.11
N GLY A 418 -23.31 3.22 -27.99
CA GLY A 418 -23.02 3.10 -29.42
C GLY A 418 -22.37 1.79 -29.88
N MET A 419 -22.19 0.79 -29.01
CA MET A 419 -21.77 -0.57 -29.40
C MET A 419 -22.90 -1.59 -29.19
N SER A 420 -23.19 -2.43 -30.20
CA SER A 420 -24.29 -3.41 -30.18
C SER A 420 -24.00 -4.70 -29.42
N HIS A 421 -22.79 -4.89 -28.87
CA HIS A 421 -22.38 -6.12 -28.18
C HIS A 421 -21.73 -5.84 -26.82
N SER A 422 -22.18 -6.53 -25.78
CA SER A 422 -21.56 -6.56 -24.45
C SER A 422 -20.26 -7.38 -24.48
N ARG A 423 -19.15 -6.84 -23.95
CA ARG A 423 -17.93 -7.64 -23.73
C ARG A 423 -18.12 -8.52 -22.50
N LEU A 424 -18.12 -9.85 -22.69
CA LEU A 424 -18.01 -10.82 -21.60
C LEU A 424 -16.57 -10.84 -21.10
N VAL A 425 -16.37 -10.54 -19.81
CA VAL A 425 -15.10 -10.82 -19.12
C VAL A 425 -15.15 -12.29 -18.67
N ARG A 426 -14.43 -13.19 -19.36
CA ARG A 426 -14.41 -14.64 -19.06
C ARG A 426 -13.39 -14.95 -17.96
N SER A 427 -13.83 -15.59 -16.89
CA SER A 427 -13.00 -16.40 -15.99
C SER A 427 -12.67 -17.73 -16.67
N ILE A 428 -11.40 -18.15 -16.64
CA ILE A 428 -10.98 -19.50 -17.08
C ILE A 428 -11.09 -20.45 -15.88
N ASP A 429 -11.68 -21.63 -16.13
CA ASP A 429 -11.96 -22.69 -15.16
C ASP A 429 -10.71 -23.55 -14.86
N ASN A 430 -10.67 -24.15 -13.67
CA ASN A 430 -9.47 -24.63 -12.97
C ASN A 430 -9.29 -26.16 -13.04
N SER A 431 -9.97 -26.85 -13.96
CA SER A 431 -10.00 -28.32 -14.04
C SER A 431 -8.86 -28.95 -14.84
N ASP A 432 -8.21 -28.20 -15.73
CA ASP A 432 -7.28 -28.77 -16.73
C ASP A 432 -5.81 -28.82 -16.25
N LEU A 433 -5.52 -28.38 -15.03
CA LEU A 433 -4.15 -28.30 -14.48
C LEU A 433 -3.74 -29.49 -13.61
N GLN A 434 -4.67 -30.40 -13.30
CA GLN A 434 -4.45 -31.41 -12.25
C GLN A 434 -3.86 -32.75 -12.76
N GLU A 435 -3.74 -32.95 -14.07
CA GLU A 435 -3.23 -34.20 -14.67
C GLU A 435 -1.73 -34.18 -15.04
N LEU A 436 -0.97 -33.11 -14.74
CA LEU A 436 0.46 -32.98 -15.11
C LEU A 436 1.44 -32.94 -13.92
N GLU A 437 0.97 -33.06 -12.67
CA GLU A 437 1.80 -32.88 -11.46
C GLU A 437 2.47 -34.16 -10.93
N GLU A 438 2.24 -35.32 -11.52
CA GLU A 438 2.94 -36.54 -11.11
C GLU A 438 4.26 -36.70 -11.90
N ASP A 439 5.36 -36.37 -11.20
CA ASP A 439 6.73 -36.95 -11.33
C ASP A 439 7.90 -36.06 -11.85
N THR A 440 8.12 -34.87 -11.27
CA THR A 440 9.42 -34.16 -11.37
C THR A 440 10.06 -33.86 -10.01
N LYS A 441 10.68 -34.86 -9.39
CA LYS A 441 11.55 -34.63 -8.22
C LYS A 441 12.78 -33.84 -8.65
N THR A 442 12.95 -32.64 -8.09
CA THR A 442 14.11 -31.78 -8.30
C THR A 442 14.79 -31.50 -6.96
N TYR A 443 16.11 -31.35 -6.98
CA TYR A 443 16.92 -31.11 -5.78
C TYR A 443 17.94 -30.02 -6.04
N LEU A 444 18.05 -29.05 -5.14
CA LEU A 444 19.05 -27.99 -5.20
C LEU A 444 20.09 -28.18 -4.09
N TYR A 445 21.36 -28.01 -4.45
CA TYR A 445 22.49 -28.09 -3.52
C TYR A 445 23.36 -26.86 -3.64
N GLU A 446 23.71 -26.24 -2.52
CA GLU A 446 24.79 -25.25 -2.46
C GLU A 446 26.15 -25.95 -2.55
N VAL A 447 27.06 -25.38 -3.34
CA VAL A 447 28.42 -25.89 -3.51
C VAL A 447 29.37 -25.11 -2.62
N THR A 448 29.92 -25.75 -1.60
CA THR A 448 30.95 -25.15 -0.73
C THR A 448 32.30 -25.76 -1.04
N LYS A 449 33.30 -24.91 -1.32
CA LYS A 449 34.71 -25.33 -1.50
C LYS A 449 35.50 -25.02 -0.24
N SER A 450 36.16 -26.02 0.31
CA SER A 450 37.06 -25.86 1.47
C SER A 450 38.39 -26.56 1.20
N SER A 451 39.38 -26.35 2.08
CA SER A 451 40.64 -27.11 2.07
C SER A 451 40.43 -28.63 2.17
N ASN A 452 39.28 -29.06 2.68
CA ASN A 452 38.92 -30.47 2.90
C ASN A 452 38.12 -31.08 1.72
N GLY A 453 37.93 -30.33 0.63
CA GLY A 453 37.22 -30.79 -0.56
C GLY A 453 35.94 -30.01 -0.87
N ILE A 454 35.12 -30.57 -1.76
CA ILE A 454 33.86 -29.97 -2.25
C ILE A 454 32.70 -30.63 -1.49
N GLN A 455 31.85 -29.80 -0.87
CA GLN A 455 30.65 -30.22 -0.17
C GLN A 455 29.38 -29.73 -0.89
N PHE A 456 28.29 -30.48 -0.72
CA PHE A 456 27.00 -30.21 -1.36
C PHE A 456 25.90 -30.17 -0.29
N ASN A 457 25.43 -28.98 0.07
CA ASN A 457 24.42 -28.79 1.11
C ASN A 457 23.04 -28.74 0.47
N LEU A 458 22.15 -29.68 0.84
CA LEU A 458 20.78 -29.74 0.30
C LEU A 458 19.97 -28.53 0.76
N ILE A 459 19.30 -27.87 -0.18
CA ILE A 459 18.32 -26.82 0.08
C ILE A 459 16.92 -27.41 -0.16
N PRO A 460 16.16 -27.73 0.90
CA PRO A 460 14.78 -28.20 0.75
C PRO A 460 13.87 -27.06 0.30
N ASP A 461 12.81 -27.39 -0.46
CA ASP A 461 11.77 -26.44 -0.91
C ASP A 461 12.32 -25.15 -1.55
N PHE A 462 13.37 -25.32 -2.35
CA PHE A 462 14.16 -24.23 -2.89
C PHE A 462 13.34 -23.28 -3.79
N ARG A 463 13.70 -22.00 -3.71
CA ARG A 463 13.12 -20.88 -4.46
C ARG A 463 14.23 -20.11 -5.15
N GLN A 464 13.87 -19.28 -6.13
CA GLN A 464 14.86 -18.46 -6.85
C GLN A 464 15.68 -17.56 -5.89
N VAL A 465 15.08 -17.08 -4.80
CA VAL A 465 15.74 -16.22 -3.79
C VAL A 465 16.88 -16.92 -3.04
N ASP A 466 16.92 -18.25 -3.05
CA ASP A 466 17.97 -19.02 -2.40
C ASP A 466 19.25 -19.06 -3.26
N LEU A 467 19.17 -18.63 -4.53
CA LEU A 467 20.32 -18.47 -5.43
C LEU A 467 21.04 -17.14 -5.18
N GLN A 468 22.07 -17.17 -4.34
CA GLN A 468 22.90 -15.99 -4.07
C GLN A 468 23.81 -15.65 -5.25
N GLN A 469 24.02 -14.35 -5.50
CA GLN A 469 24.75 -13.87 -6.69
C GLN A 469 26.26 -14.13 -6.61
N ASP A 470 26.79 -14.40 -5.42
CA ASP A 470 28.19 -14.68 -5.11
C ASP A 470 28.49 -16.18 -4.93
N GLN A 471 27.49 -17.05 -5.05
CA GLN A 471 27.59 -18.49 -4.78
C GLN A 471 27.37 -19.36 -6.04
N SER A 472 27.61 -20.66 -5.89
CA SER A 472 27.37 -21.67 -6.93
C SER A 472 26.52 -22.83 -6.42
N TYR A 473 25.67 -23.37 -7.29
CA TYR A 473 24.66 -24.37 -6.91
C TYR A 473 24.58 -25.50 -7.93
N ILE A 474 24.25 -26.70 -7.46
CA ILE A 474 23.87 -27.85 -8.30
C ILE A 474 22.36 -28.04 -8.24
N LEU A 475 21.69 -27.99 -9.39
CA LEU A 475 20.30 -28.38 -9.53
C LEU A 475 20.22 -29.73 -10.25
N GLU A 476 19.72 -30.74 -9.55
CA GLU A 476 19.46 -32.06 -10.09
C GLU A 476 17.98 -32.20 -10.47
N THR A 477 17.72 -32.50 -11.74
CA THR A 477 16.41 -32.89 -12.26
C THR A 477 16.43 -34.37 -12.65
N ASN A 478 15.29 -34.90 -13.10
CA ASN A 478 15.20 -36.28 -13.60
C ASN A 478 16.15 -36.55 -14.79
N THR A 479 16.39 -35.55 -15.64
CA THR A 479 17.10 -35.72 -16.92
C THR A 479 18.43 -34.99 -17.00
N ASN A 480 18.67 -34.00 -16.13
CA ASN A 480 19.80 -33.09 -16.24
C ASN A 480 20.36 -32.71 -14.87
N VAL A 481 21.67 -32.47 -14.80
CA VAL A 481 22.35 -31.87 -13.66
C VAL A 481 22.92 -30.54 -14.12
N PHE A 482 22.40 -29.47 -13.54
CA PHE A 482 22.85 -28.10 -13.80
C PHE A 482 23.83 -27.66 -12.73
N LEU A 483 24.97 -27.11 -13.13
CA LEU A 483 25.81 -26.28 -12.26
C LEU A 483 25.55 -24.82 -12.61
N TRP A 484 24.95 -24.10 -11.67
CA TRP A 484 24.61 -22.68 -11.81
C TRP A 484 25.61 -21.83 -11.03
N TYR A 485 26.04 -20.73 -11.64
CA TYR A 485 26.93 -19.75 -11.03
C TYR A 485 26.24 -18.39 -10.89
N GLY A 486 26.36 -17.79 -9.70
CA GLY A 486 25.96 -16.41 -9.48
C GLY A 486 26.76 -15.43 -10.35
N LYS A 487 26.18 -14.25 -10.58
CA LYS A 487 26.77 -13.20 -11.42
C LYS A 487 28.14 -12.76 -10.91
N GLU A 488 28.29 -12.67 -9.60
CA GLU A 488 29.47 -12.17 -8.87
C GLU A 488 30.56 -13.24 -8.68
N VAL A 489 30.26 -14.52 -8.97
CA VAL A 489 31.28 -15.58 -8.97
C VAL A 489 32.37 -15.27 -10.02
N PRO A 490 33.67 -15.24 -9.63
CA PRO A 490 34.77 -14.93 -10.53
C PRO A 490 34.83 -15.84 -11.75
N ARG A 491 35.15 -15.28 -12.92
CA ARG A 491 35.22 -16.04 -14.18
C ARG A 491 36.24 -17.19 -14.14
N GLU A 492 37.34 -17.01 -13.41
CA GLU A 492 38.36 -18.06 -13.26
C GLU A 492 37.82 -19.27 -12.49
N GLU A 493 36.92 -19.05 -11.54
CA GLU A 493 36.28 -20.12 -10.80
C GLU A 493 35.25 -20.89 -11.66
N VAL A 494 34.52 -20.18 -12.52
CA VAL A 494 33.58 -20.76 -13.48
C VAL A 494 34.29 -21.70 -14.48
N LYS A 495 35.55 -21.43 -14.84
CA LYS A 495 36.34 -22.32 -15.71
C LYS A 495 36.65 -23.66 -15.05
N THR A 496 36.65 -23.73 -13.71
CA THR A 496 36.94 -24.93 -12.92
C THR A 496 35.70 -25.74 -12.55
N TRP A 497 34.72 -25.84 -13.44
CA TRP A 497 33.45 -26.51 -13.18
C TRP A 497 33.54 -28.04 -13.21
N GLN A 498 34.47 -28.60 -14.00
CA GLN A 498 34.57 -30.05 -14.25
C GLN A 498 34.80 -30.88 -12.97
N PRO A 499 35.69 -30.47 -12.03
CA PRO A 499 35.87 -31.18 -10.77
C PRO A 499 34.64 -31.16 -9.88
N ILE A 500 33.86 -30.06 -9.87
CA ILE A 500 32.65 -29.91 -9.05
C ILE A 500 31.59 -30.92 -9.51
N VAL A 501 31.26 -30.92 -10.80
CA VAL A 501 30.27 -31.84 -11.36
C VAL A 501 30.74 -33.29 -11.21
N SER A 502 32.03 -33.56 -11.41
CA SER A 502 32.58 -34.91 -11.24
C SER A 502 32.51 -35.40 -9.79
N SER A 503 32.80 -34.53 -8.82
CA SER A 503 32.69 -34.84 -7.39
C SER A 503 31.24 -35.07 -6.98
N TYR A 504 30.32 -34.25 -7.50
CA TYR A 504 28.88 -34.42 -7.29
C TYR A 504 28.39 -35.79 -7.76
N MET A 505 28.72 -36.17 -9.00
CA MET A 505 28.29 -37.45 -9.57
C MET A 505 28.85 -38.66 -8.79
N LYS A 506 30.10 -38.58 -8.33
CA LYS A 506 30.71 -39.65 -7.51
C LYS A 506 30.06 -39.80 -6.12
N SER A 507 29.43 -38.75 -5.62
CA SER A 507 28.77 -38.74 -4.31
C SER A 507 27.36 -39.36 -4.32
N ARG A 508 26.82 -39.69 -5.51
CA ARG A 508 25.47 -40.25 -5.68
C ARG A 508 25.49 -41.77 -5.87
N PRO A 509 24.42 -42.50 -5.45
CA PRO A 509 24.30 -43.94 -5.70
C PRO A 509 24.32 -44.27 -7.20
N LEU A 510 24.87 -45.44 -7.56
CA LEU A 510 25.19 -45.95 -8.91
C LEU A 510 24.02 -46.06 -9.92
N THR A 511 22.83 -45.51 -9.64
CA THR A 511 21.66 -45.53 -10.52
C THR A 511 21.62 -44.37 -11.52
N THR A 512 22.53 -43.40 -11.44
CA THR A 512 22.58 -42.22 -12.32
C THR A 512 23.46 -42.42 -13.54
N PHE A 513 23.13 -43.38 -14.39
CA PHE A 513 23.64 -43.39 -15.76
C PHE A 513 22.61 -42.71 -16.69
N ASP A 514 23.09 -41.70 -17.42
CA ASP A 514 22.43 -40.92 -18.49
C ASP A 514 21.74 -39.57 -18.16
N LYS A 515 22.10 -38.89 -17.06
CA LYS A 515 21.74 -37.46 -16.88
C LYS A 515 22.68 -36.54 -17.68
N ARG A 516 22.11 -35.59 -18.42
CA ARG A 516 22.87 -34.53 -19.10
C ARG A 516 23.57 -33.62 -18.09
N ARG A 517 24.66 -32.99 -18.50
CA ARG A 517 25.45 -32.07 -17.66
C ARG A 517 25.44 -30.71 -18.32
N SER A 518 24.96 -29.71 -17.61
CA SER A 518 24.81 -28.36 -18.14
C SER A 518 25.41 -27.37 -17.16
N VAL A 519 26.18 -26.41 -17.66
CA VAL A 519 26.69 -25.30 -16.84
C VAL A 519 26.01 -24.03 -17.31
N THR A 520 25.48 -23.25 -16.37
CA THR A 520 24.80 -21.98 -16.65
C THR A 520 25.24 -20.90 -15.66
N LYS A 521 25.03 -19.64 -16.03
CA LYS A 521 25.35 -18.47 -15.21
C LYS A 521 24.09 -17.62 -15.05
N GLN A 522 24.00 -16.91 -13.94
CA GLN A 522 22.89 -16.01 -13.64
C GLN A 522 22.51 -15.12 -14.83
N GLY A 523 21.24 -15.16 -15.22
CA GLY A 523 20.68 -14.43 -16.38
C GLY A 523 20.80 -15.15 -17.73
N LEU A 524 21.41 -16.34 -17.76
CA LEU A 524 21.58 -17.19 -18.95
C LEU A 524 21.01 -18.60 -18.70
N GLU A 525 20.06 -18.73 -17.79
CA GLU A 525 19.47 -20.02 -17.40
C GLU A 525 18.64 -20.61 -18.55
N PRO A 526 18.86 -21.89 -18.92
CA PRO A 526 18.03 -22.55 -19.91
C PRO A 526 16.62 -22.81 -19.37
N THR A 527 15.65 -22.93 -20.27
CA THR A 527 14.23 -23.14 -19.91
C THR A 527 13.99 -24.34 -18.98
N GLU A 528 14.76 -25.42 -19.13
CA GLU A 528 14.70 -26.58 -18.24
C GLU A 528 15.11 -26.26 -16.80
N PHE A 529 16.11 -25.39 -16.62
CA PHE A 529 16.52 -24.91 -15.29
C PHE A 529 15.42 -24.06 -14.67
N LEU A 530 14.86 -23.12 -15.44
CA LEU A 530 13.80 -22.23 -14.97
C LEU A 530 12.55 -23.00 -14.50
N ARG A 531 12.19 -24.08 -15.20
CA ARG A 531 11.03 -24.93 -14.88
C ARG A 531 11.18 -25.72 -13.59
N ALA A 532 12.41 -25.93 -13.11
CA ALA A 532 12.63 -26.62 -11.85
C ALA A 532 12.24 -25.78 -10.63
N PHE A 533 12.07 -24.46 -10.80
CA PHE A 533 11.60 -23.57 -9.75
C PHE A 533 10.10 -23.35 -9.91
N ALA A 534 9.35 -23.49 -8.80
CA ALA A 534 7.90 -23.23 -8.79
C ALA A 534 7.53 -21.83 -9.29
N LYS A 535 8.42 -20.85 -9.12
CA LYS A 535 8.28 -19.50 -9.66
C LYS A 535 9.64 -18.87 -9.97
N TRP A 536 9.74 -18.26 -11.15
CA TRP A 536 10.90 -17.49 -11.59
C TRP A 536 10.50 -16.05 -11.95
N ASP A 537 11.22 -15.06 -11.42
CA ASP A 537 11.09 -13.63 -11.71
C ASP A 537 12.41 -13.11 -12.33
N PRO A 538 12.42 -12.77 -13.63
CA PRO A 538 13.62 -12.29 -14.32
C PRO A 538 14.27 -11.05 -13.68
N ASP A 539 13.48 -10.23 -12.99
CA ASP A 539 13.92 -8.94 -12.44
C ASP A 539 14.24 -9.00 -10.93
N MET A 540 14.26 -10.19 -10.32
CA MET A 540 14.37 -10.35 -8.87
C MET A 540 15.64 -9.70 -8.30
N TRP A 541 16.81 -9.97 -8.91
CA TRP A 541 18.09 -9.41 -8.48
C TRP A 541 18.21 -7.90 -8.76
N LEU A 542 17.53 -7.39 -9.80
CA LEU A 542 17.46 -5.94 -10.05
C LEU A 542 16.71 -5.26 -8.90
N LYS A 543 15.57 -5.80 -8.49
CA LYS A 543 14.76 -5.27 -7.37
C LYS A 543 15.51 -5.28 -6.04
N GLN A 544 16.37 -6.28 -5.80
CA GLN A 544 17.20 -6.35 -4.59
C GLN A 544 18.20 -5.19 -4.50
N SER A 545 18.92 -4.91 -5.59
CA SER A 545 19.90 -3.80 -5.62
C SER A 545 19.28 -2.40 -5.42
N VAL A 546 18.00 -2.24 -5.74
CA VAL A 546 17.25 -0.99 -5.51
C VAL A 546 16.94 -0.81 -4.03
N TYR A 547 16.53 -1.88 -3.33
CA TYR A 547 16.25 -1.84 -1.90
C TYR A 547 17.47 -1.41 -1.07
N GLU A 548 18.63 -2.01 -1.34
CA GLU A 548 19.86 -1.70 -0.61
C GLU A 548 20.24 -0.21 -0.77
N ARG A 549 20.06 0.36 -1.97
CA ARG A 549 20.33 1.78 -2.22
C ARG A 549 19.40 2.70 -1.43
N GLU A 550 18.09 2.42 -1.44
CA GLU A 550 17.09 3.24 -0.73
C GLU A 550 17.28 3.13 0.79
N ARG A 551 17.59 1.94 1.30
CA ARG A 551 17.92 1.71 2.72
C ARG A 551 19.10 2.58 3.16
N GLU A 552 20.20 2.55 2.41
CA GLU A 552 21.39 3.35 2.71
C GLU A 552 21.13 4.86 2.63
N GLU A 553 20.22 5.30 1.76
CA GLU A 553 19.81 6.71 1.70
C GLU A 553 19.04 7.15 2.94
N VAL A 554 18.12 6.31 3.45
CA VAL A 554 17.42 6.58 4.71
C VAL A 554 18.41 6.68 5.87
N LEU A 555 19.38 5.78 5.96
CA LEU A 555 20.39 5.79 7.01
C LEU A 555 21.25 7.08 6.96
N ARG A 556 21.73 7.48 5.78
CA ARG A 556 22.47 8.76 5.61
C ARG A 556 21.64 9.98 6.01
N ASN A 557 20.36 10.01 5.66
CA ASN A 557 19.47 11.12 6.00
C ASN A 557 19.26 11.27 7.51
N ASN A 558 19.33 10.16 8.26
CA ASN A 558 19.28 10.20 9.71
C ASN A 558 20.56 10.79 10.32
N GLU A 559 21.73 10.44 9.81
CA GLU A 559 23.04 10.91 10.32
C GLU A 559 23.24 12.42 10.13
N ILE A 560 22.76 12.99 9.02
CA ILE A 560 22.89 14.44 8.74
C ILE A 560 22.12 15.29 9.77
N ARG A 561 21.07 14.75 10.38
CA ARG A 561 20.21 15.49 11.33
C ARG A 561 20.74 15.47 12.77
N ASP A 562 21.51 14.46 13.16
CA ASP A 562 22.08 14.36 14.51
C ASP A 562 23.27 15.33 14.73
N THR A 563 23.69 16.09 13.71
CA THR A 563 24.85 17.02 13.75
C THR A 563 24.50 18.51 13.87
N LYS A 564 23.23 18.86 14.19
CA LYS A 564 22.80 20.25 14.39
C LYS A 564 22.42 20.59 15.82
#